data_AF-F7MCL4-F1
#
_entry.id   AF-F7MCL4-F1
#
_cell.length_a   1.000
_cell.length_b   1.000
_cell.length_c   1.000
_cell.angle_alpha   90.00
_cell.angle_beta   90.00
_cell.angle_gamma   90.00
#
_symmetry.space_group_name_H-M   'P 1'
#
loop_
_entity.id
_entity.type
_entity.pdbx_description
1 polymer ?
#
loop_
_entity_poly.entity_id
_entity_poly.type
_entity_poly.pdbx_seq_one_letter_code
_entity_poly.pdbx_strand_id
1 'polypeptide(L)'
;MNAAYQTLIVKFSEPIKVLDGIFDDAEAWGVDTLKGWIDDYESCRFTAIDSHTAVITSEYNMECLMEWLKRNTPIAEITEC
;
A
#
# COMPACT_ATOMS: atom_id res chain seq x y z
N MET A 1 -20.39 0.08 -12.96
CA MET A 1 -18.92 -0.07 -13.03
C MET A 1 -18.63 -1.56 -12.94
N ASN A 2 -17.76 -2.09 -13.81
CA ASN A 2 -17.36 -3.50 -13.71
C ASN A 2 -16.35 -3.57 -12.56
N ALA A 3 -16.82 -3.88 -11.35
CA ALA A 3 -16.00 -3.87 -10.15
C ALA A 3 -15.12 -5.14 -10.15
N ALA A 4 -14.01 -5.05 -10.88
CA ALA A 4 -12.96 -6.06 -10.87
C ALA A 4 -11.84 -5.55 -9.97
N TYR A 5 -11.33 -6.43 -9.12
CA TYR A 5 -10.15 -6.15 -8.32
C TYR A 5 -8.98 -5.81 -9.25
N GLN A 6 -8.41 -4.63 -9.05
CA GLN A 6 -7.12 -4.26 -9.64
C GLN A 6 -6.02 -4.82 -8.74
N THR A 7 -4.91 -5.21 -9.35
CA THR A 7 -3.75 -5.76 -8.65
C THR A 7 -2.49 -5.02 -9.09
N LEU A 8 -1.72 -4.54 -8.11
CA LEU A 8 -0.40 -3.96 -8.31
C LEU A 8 0.65 -4.80 -7.61
N ILE A 9 1.81 -4.93 -8.23
CA ILE A 9 3.05 -5.33 -7.57
C ILE A 9 3.87 -4.06 -7.37
N VAL A 10 4.11 -3.69 -6.12
CA VAL A 10 4.86 -2.48 -5.76
C VAL A 10 6.16 -2.88 -5.11
N LYS A 11 7.27 -2.39 -5.67
CA LYS A 11 8.61 -2.50 -5.09
C LYS A 11 9.03 -1.14 -4.55
N PHE A 12 9.32 -1.10 -3.25
CA PHE A 12 9.80 0.06 -2.54
C PHE A 12 11.33 0.10 -2.54
N SER A 13 11.89 1.31 -2.59
CA SER A 13 13.34 1.54 -2.47
C SER A 13 13.83 1.32 -1.05
N GLU A 14 12.95 1.53 -0.06
CA GLU A 14 13.20 1.24 1.35
C GLU A 14 12.43 -0.01 1.81
N PRO A 15 12.91 -0.72 2.84
CA PRO A 15 12.17 -1.85 3.38
C PRO A 15 10.80 -1.41 3.90
N ILE A 16 9.77 -2.23 3.72
CA ILE A 16 8.39 -1.97 4.19
C ILE A 16 8.39 -1.65 5.69
N LYS A 17 9.24 -2.31 6.48
CA LYS A 17 9.39 -2.04 7.92
C LYS A 17 9.87 -0.62 8.24
N VAL A 18 10.64 0.01 7.34
CA VAL A 18 11.01 1.42 7.47
C VAL A 18 9.81 2.31 7.15
N LEU A 19 9.01 1.93 6.14
CA LEU A 19 7.80 2.66 5.76
C LEU A 19 6.70 2.62 6.83
N ASP A 20 6.65 1.58 7.66
CA ASP A 20 5.78 1.54 8.83
C ASP A 20 6.03 2.75 9.77
N GLY A 21 7.23 3.33 9.75
CA GLY A 21 7.55 4.55 10.50
C GLY A 21 6.80 5.81 10.06
N ILE A 22 6.09 5.81 8.92
CA ILE A 22 5.15 6.88 8.55
C ILE A 22 3.97 6.93 9.54
N PHE A 23 3.65 5.79 10.14
CA PHE A 23 2.52 5.57 11.05
C PHE A 23 2.97 5.47 12.51
N ASP A 24 4.02 6.21 12.89
CA ASP A 24 4.60 6.17 14.24
C ASP A 24 3.65 6.72 15.33
N ASP A 25 2.80 7.69 14.99
CA ASP A 25 1.71 8.18 15.83
C ASP A 25 0.40 7.40 15.56
N ALA A 26 0.31 6.20 16.16
CA ALA A 26 -0.85 5.33 15.98
C ALA A 26 -2.18 5.96 16.48
N GLU A 27 -2.15 6.93 17.41
CA GLU A 27 -3.36 7.63 17.85
C GLU A 27 -3.89 8.58 16.76
N ALA A 28 -2.99 9.24 16.02
CA ALA A 28 -3.35 10.11 14.90
C ALA A 28 -3.78 9.31 13.66
N TRP A 29 -3.11 8.19 13.38
CA TRP A 29 -3.33 7.40 12.17
C TRP A 29 -4.40 6.30 12.33
N GLY A 30 -4.65 5.82 13.56
CA GLY A 30 -5.52 4.67 13.84
C GLY A 30 -4.89 3.31 13.50
N VAL A 31 -3.69 3.31 12.91
CA VAL A 31 -2.89 2.15 12.48
C VAL A 31 -1.42 2.46 12.70
N ASP A 32 -0.58 1.42 12.75
CA ASP A 32 0.86 1.52 13.05
C ASP A 32 1.76 0.99 11.92
N THR A 33 1.16 0.59 10.79
CA THR A 33 1.86 -0.01 9.67
C THR A 33 1.25 0.42 8.34
N LEU A 34 2.07 0.43 7.28
CA LEU A 34 1.59 0.67 5.91
C LEU A 34 0.57 -0.38 5.49
N LYS A 35 0.79 -1.63 5.92
CA LYS A 35 -0.16 -2.72 5.72
C LYS A 35 -1.50 -2.40 6.38
N GLY A 36 -1.49 -1.98 7.65
CA GLY A 36 -2.70 -1.65 8.40
C GLY A 36 -3.49 -0.54 7.70
N TRP A 37 -2.80 0.51 7.27
CA TRP A 37 -3.41 1.63 6.56
C TRP A 37 -4.10 1.22 5.26
N ILE A 38 -3.46 0.36 4.44
CA ILE A 38 -4.05 -0.11 3.18
C ILE A 38 -5.20 -1.09 3.43
N ASP A 39 -5.05 -2.01 4.39
CA ASP A 39 -6.07 -3.00 4.72
C ASP A 39 -7.32 -2.41 5.37
N ASP A 40 -7.25 -1.19 5.92
CA ASP A 40 -8.39 -0.48 6.51
C ASP A 40 -9.36 0.06 5.45
N TYR A 41 -8.89 0.26 4.21
CA TYR A 41 -9.77 0.60 3.09
C TYR A 41 -10.62 -0.60 2.66
N GLU A 42 -11.92 -0.38 2.49
CA GLU A 42 -12.84 -1.41 2.02
C GLU A 42 -12.36 -2.04 0.70
N SER A 43 -12.47 -3.38 0.62
CA SER A 43 -12.03 -4.17 -0.53
C SER A 43 -10.57 -3.95 -0.94
N CYS A 44 -9.69 -3.60 0.01
CA CYS A 44 -8.25 -3.46 -0.22
C CYS A 44 -7.44 -4.51 0.56
N ARG A 45 -6.30 -4.92 0.01
CA ARG A 45 -5.37 -5.83 0.70
C ARG A 45 -3.93 -5.52 0.33
N PHE A 46 -3.07 -5.50 1.33
CA PHE A 46 -1.61 -5.47 1.19
C PHE A 46 -1.00 -6.80 1.64
N THR A 47 -0.27 -7.44 0.72
CA THR A 47 0.44 -8.70 0.97
C THR A 47 1.92 -8.51 0.66
N ALA A 48 2.75 -8.34 1.69
CA ALA A 48 4.20 -8.34 1.53
C ALA A 48 4.67 -9.73 1.04
N ILE A 49 5.42 -9.75 -0.06
CA ILE A 49 6.03 -10.98 -0.60
C ILE A 49 7.53 -11.06 -0.28
N ASP A 50 8.17 -9.91 -0.03
CA ASP A 50 9.50 -9.80 0.55
C ASP A 50 9.63 -8.49 1.36
N SER A 51 10.83 -8.13 1.78
CA SER A 51 11.06 -6.94 2.62
C SER A 51 10.85 -5.60 1.91
N HIS A 52 10.88 -5.58 0.58
CA HIS A 52 10.73 -4.38 -0.26
C HIS A 52 9.55 -4.48 -1.22
N THR A 53 8.95 -5.65 -1.41
CA THR A 53 7.91 -5.87 -2.43
C THR A 53 6.61 -6.31 -1.79
N ALA A 54 5.50 -5.73 -2.26
CA ALA A 54 4.16 -6.11 -1.86
C ALA A 54 3.20 -6.19 -3.05
N VAL A 55 2.24 -7.09 -2.94
CA VAL A 55 1.06 -7.14 -3.81
C VAL A 55 -0.06 -6.35 -3.14
N ILE A 56 -0.63 -5.39 -3.87
CA ILE A 56 -1.74 -4.57 -3.42
C ILE A 56 -2.95 -4.87 -4.32
N THR A 57 -4.07 -5.25 -3.72
CA THR A 57 -5.33 -5.39 -4.44
C THR A 57 -6.32 -4.35 -3.95
N SER A 58 -7.14 -3.83 -4.88
CA SER A 58 -8.22 -2.90 -4.53
C SER A 58 -9.33 -2.97 -5.59
N GLU A 59 -10.58 -2.96 -5.15
CA GLU A 59 -11.74 -2.92 -6.05
C GLU A 59 -12.09 -1.48 -6.48
N TYR A 60 -11.94 -0.51 -5.57
CA TYR A 60 -12.43 0.86 -5.78
C TYR A 60 -11.37 1.95 -5.57
N ASN A 61 -10.33 1.69 -4.79
CA ASN A 61 -9.42 2.72 -4.27
C ASN A 61 -8.05 2.72 -4.95
N MET A 62 -7.85 1.98 -6.04
CA MET A 62 -6.52 1.77 -6.60
C MET A 62 -5.82 3.08 -7.03
N GLU A 63 -6.56 3.98 -7.69
CA GLU A 63 -6.00 5.28 -8.11
C GLU A 63 -5.58 6.14 -6.90
N CYS A 64 -6.44 6.20 -5.87
CA CYS A 64 -6.16 6.92 -4.63
C CYS A 64 -4.97 6.34 -3.87
N LEU A 65 -4.89 5.00 -3.77
CA LEU A 65 -3.77 4.30 -3.14
C LEU A 65 -2.47 4.56 -3.90
N MET A 66 -2.50 4.48 -5.24
CA MET A 66 -1.32 4.72 -6.07
C MET A 66 -0.82 6.16 -5.95
N GLU A 67 -1.72 7.15 -5.97
CA GLU A 67 -1.38 8.56 -5.77
C GLU A 67 -0.74 8.80 -4.40
N TRP A 68 -1.32 8.23 -3.34
CA TRP A 68 -0.77 8.36 -1.99
C TRP A 68 0.59 7.69 -1.87
N LEU A 69 0.75 6.47 -2.38
CA LEU A 69 2.01 5.71 -2.33
C LEU A 69 3.14 6.45 -3.06
N LYS A 70 2.88 6.97 -4.26
CA LYS A 70 3.88 7.75 -5.03
C LYS A 70 4.30 9.04 -4.33
N ARG A 71 3.42 9.64 -3.53
CA ARG A 71 3.71 10.89 -2.80
C ARG A 71 4.45 10.66 -1.48
N ASN A 72 4.14 9.58 -0.77
CA ASN A 72 4.58 9.39 0.62
C ASN A 72 5.60 8.27 0.80
N THR A 73 5.82 7.43 -0.21
CA THR A 73 6.78 6.33 -0.13
C THR A 73 7.78 6.38 -1.29
N PRO A 74 9.04 5.96 -1.09
CA PRO A 74 10.03 5.92 -2.15
C PRO A 74 9.81 4.67 -3.03
N ILE A 75 9.05 4.82 -4.10
CA ILE A 75 8.74 3.75 -5.05
C ILE A 75 9.94 3.50 -5.98
N ALA A 76 10.37 2.24 -6.09
CA ALA A 76 11.34 1.81 -7.08
C ALA A 76 10.67 1.34 -8.38
N GLU A 77 9.58 0.58 -8.26
CA GLU A 77 8.87 -0.01 -9.40
C GLU A 77 7.39 -0.26 -9.05
N ILE A 78 6.50 -0.09 -10.03
CA ILE A 78 5.10 -0.51 -9.96
C ILE A 78 4.78 -1.30 -11.23
N THR A 79 4.18 -2.47 -11.06
CA THR A 79 3.67 -3.31 -12.15
C THR A 79 2.18 -3.52 -11.98
N GLU A 80 1.40 -3.21 -13.01
CA GLU A 80 -0.04 -3.50 -13.09
C GLU A 80 -0.25 -4.92 -13.65
N CYS A 81 -1.19 -5.68 -13.09
CA CYS A 81 -1.52 -7.05 -13.52
C CYS A 81 -2.91 -7.16 -14.17
#